data_AF-A0A7Y0PLV8-F1
#
_entry.id   AF-A0A7Y0PLV8-F1
#
_cell.length_a   1.000
_cell.length_b   1.000
_cell.length_c   1.000
_cell.angle_alpha   90.00
_cell.angle_beta   90.00
_cell.angle_gamma   90.00
#
_symmetry.space_group_name_H-M   'P 1'
#
loop_
_entity.id
_entity.type
_entity.pdbx_description
1 polymer ?
#
loop_
_entity_poly.entity_id
_entity_poly.type
_entity_poly.pdbx_seq_one_letter_code
_entity_poly.pdbx_strand_id
1 'polypeptide(L)'
;MEIVGIDPGNEEVKYASRFGIVKFKSAIGEYRNRHIESSHGKDDMIFEFNGRKGFAGTLALAESEFGGSLMVDSKAHEDTKIRVLLALHHLPGTTYQIVVGQPIKKHIP
;
A
#
# COMPACT_ATOMS: atom_id res chain seq x y z
N MET A 1 3.58 -17.64 13.33
CA MET A 1 2.41 -16.82 12.99
C MET A 1 2.57 -15.49 13.68
N GLU A 2 2.64 -14.39 12.93
CA GLU A 2 2.90 -13.04 13.46
C GLU A 2 1.58 -12.24 13.51
N ILE A 3 1.36 -11.46 14.57
CA ILE A 3 0.23 -10.54 14.66
C ILE A 3 0.66 -9.16 14.19
N VAL A 4 -0.07 -8.57 13.24
CA VAL A 4 0.26 -7.27 12.64
C VAL A 4 -0.97 -6.37 12.67
N GLY A 5 -0.84 -5.20 13.30
CA GLY A 5 -1.81 -4.12 13.18
C GLY A 5 -1.51 -3.30 11.94
N ILE A 6 -2.50 -3.10 11.06
CA ILE A 6 -2.34 -2.36 9.80
C ILE A 6 -3.46 -1.32 9.69
N ASP A 7 -3.05 -0.06 9.51
CA ASP A 7 -3.89 1.09 9.15
C ASP A 7 -3.61 1.45 7.68
N PRO A 8 -4.42 0.98 6.71
CA PRO A 8 -4.26 1.27 5.29
C PRO A 8 -4.88 2.62 4.92
N GLY A 9 -4.50 3.67 5.65
CA GLY A 9 -5.03 5.03 5.49
C GLY A 9 -4.85 5.58 4.06
N ASN A 10 -5.60 6.64 3.74
CA ASN A 10 -5.57 7.20 2.37
C ASN A 10 -4.33 8.03 2.05
N GLU A 11 -3.67 8.59 3.06
CA GLU A 11 -2.43 9.36 2.88
C GLU A 11 -1.19 8.49 3.11
N GLU A 12 -1.17 7.78 4.24
CA GLU A 12 -0.07 6.91 4.65
C GLU A 12 -0.62 5.58 5.15
N VAL A 13 0.05 4.50 4.76
CA VAL A 13 -0.13 3.17 5.35
C VAL A 13 0.79 3.09 6.56
N LYS A 14 0.26 2.62 7.68
CA LYS A 14 1.03 2.39 8.89
C LYS A 14 0.84 0.95 9.32
N TYR A 15 1.91 0.32 9.80
CA TYR A 15 1.78 -0.98 10.43
C TYR A 15 2.65 -1.07 11.68
N ALA A 16 2.21 -1.91 12.60
CA ALA A 16 2.89 -2.24 13.84
C ALA A 16 2.97 -3.76 13.99
N SER A 17 4.17 -4.26 14.25
CA SER A 17 4.46 -5.67 14.55
C SER A 17 5.50 -5.77 15.66
N ARG A 18 5.92 -6.98 16.04
CA ARG A 18 7.03 -7.16 16.99
C ARG A 18 8.36 -6.59 16.49
N PHE A 19 8.47 -6.34 15.19
CA PHE A 19 9.68 -5.80 14.54
C PHE A 19 9.73 -4.27 14.52
N GLY A 20 8.65 -3.61 14.96
CA GLY A 20 8.58 -2.16 15.06
C GLY A 20 7.38 -1.56 14.35
N ILE A 21 7.43 -0.25 14.18
CA ILE A 21 6.38 0.56 13.57
C ILE A 21 6.95 1.22 12.32
N VAL A 22 6.28 1.06 11.19
CA VAL A 22 6.71 1.61 9.91
C VAL A 22 5.53 2.30 9.23
N LYS A 23 5.85 3.29 8.41
CA LYS A 23 4.89 4.00 7.57
C LYS A 23 5.44 4.27 6.18
N PHE A 24 4.57 4.25 5.18
CA PHE A 24 4.87 4.56 3.78
C PHE A 24 3.67 5.24 3.10
N LYS A 25 3.88 5.87 1.94
CA LYS A 25 2.83 6.60 1.21
C LYS A 25 1.81 5.63 0.61
N SER A 26 0.53 5.99 0.72
CA SER A 26 -0.59 5.16 0.25
C SER A 26 -0.87 5.24 -1.25
N ALA A 27 -0.06 5.99 -1.98
CA ALA A 27 -0.21 6.18 -3.41
C ALA A 27 -0.05 4.84 -4.14
N ILE A 28 -0.97 4.57 -5.05
CA ILE A 28 -0.98 3.44 -5.97
C ILE A 28 -1.22 4.04 -7.35
N GLY A 29 -0.36 3.71 -8.31
CA GLY A 29 -0.40 4.27 -9.65
C GLY A 29 -0.18 3.22 -10.73
N GLU A 30 -0.45 3.61 -11.96
CA GLU A 30 -0.22 2.80 -13.14
C GLU A 30 1.26 2.49 -13.36
N TYR A 31 1.55 1.29 -13.87
CA TYR A 31 2.90 0.96 -14.28
C TYR A 31 3.19 1.53 -15.67
N ARG A 32 4.39 2.06 -15.84
CA ARG A 32 4.98 2.36 -17.16
C ARG A 32 6.43 1.90 -17.21
N ASN A 33 6.92 1.61 -18.42
CA ASN A 33 8.34 1.34 -18.60
C ASN A 33 9.14 2.63 -18.40
N ARG A 34 10.16 2.57 -17.54
CA ARG A 34 11.08 3.67 -17.27
C ARG A 34 12.36 3.44 -18.04
N HIS A 35 12.82 4.45 -18.79
CA HIS A 35 14.11 4.40 -19.48
C HIS A 35 15.27 4.78 -18.55
N ILE A 36 14.99 5.48 -17.46
CA ILE A 36 15.93 5.90 -16.43
C ILE A 36 15.33 5.52 -15.09
N GLU A 37 16.07 4.76 -14.29
CA GLU A 37 15.65 4.40 -12.93
C GLU A 37 16.31 5.35 -11.93
N SER A 38 15.50 6.23 -11.35
CA SER A 38 15.90 7.12 -10.26
C SER A 38 15.20 6.68 -8.97
N SER A 39 15.83 6.95 -7.82
CA SER A 39 15.17 6.85 -6.53
C SER A 39 14.48 8.18 -6.22
N HIS A 40 13.19 8.13 -5.96
CA HIS A 40 12.31 9.26 -5.65
C HIS A 40 11.96 9.31 -4.15
N GLY A 41 12.20 8.22 -3.42
CA GLY A 41 12.04 8.20 -1.98
C GLY A 41 12.37 6.86 -1.34
N LYS A 42 12.11 6.77 -0.03
CA LYS A 42 12.44 5.62 0.82
C LYS A 42 11.47 4.44 0.68
N ASP A 43 10.37 4.64 -0.02
CA ASP A 43 9.28 3.70 -0.20
C ASP A 43 8.88 3.61 -1.69
N ASP A 44 9.88 3.69 -2.58
CA ASP A 44 9.69 3.42 -4.00
C ASP A 44 9.40 1.94 -4.21
N MET A 45 8.21 1.64 -4.73
CA MET A 45 7.75 0.26 -4.88
C MET A 45 7.15 0.02 -6.26
N ILE A 46 7.46 -1.16 -6.82
CA ILE A 46 6.75 -1.74 -7.96
C ILE A 46 6.05 -2.98 -7.43
N PHE A 47 4.76 -3.13 -7.73
CA PHE A 47 3.99 -4.30 -7.31
C PHE A 47 3.43 -5.05 -8.51
N GLU A 48 3.22 -6.35 -8.31
CA GLU A 48 2.41 -7.19 -9.18
C GLU A 48 1.48 -8.03 -8.31
N PHE A 49 0.18 -7.93 -8.56
CA PHE A 49 -0.84 -8.67 -7.81
C PHE A 49 -2.03 -8.99 -8.71
N ASN A 50 -2.41 -10.27 -8.80
CA ASN A 50 -3.52 -10.74 -9.64
C ASN A 50 -3.48 -10.22 -11.10
N GLY A 51 -2.30 -10.20 -11.71
CA GLY A 51 -2.09 -9.72 -13.08
C GLY A 51 -2.11 -8.20 -13.25
N ARG A 52 -2.31 -7.43 -12.15
CA ARG A 52 -2.15 -5.98 -12.13
C ARG A 52 -0.74 -5.62 -11.71
N LYS A 53 -0.02 -4.91 -12.58
CA LYS A 53 1.29 -4.30 -12.28
C LYS A 53 1.13 -2.79 -12.06
N GLY A 54 1.81 -2.23 -11.09
CA GLY A 54 1.72 -0.81 -10.77
C GLY A 54 2.90 -0.28 -9.96
N PHE A 55 2.89 1.02 -9.74
CA PHE A 55 3.78 1.70 -8.79
C PHE A 55 3.07 1.92 -7.46
N ALA A 56 3.84 1.96 -6.38
CA ALA A 56 3.35 2.30 -5.04
C ALA A 56 4.33 3.20 -4.28
N GLY A 57 3.83 3.85 -3.23
CA GLY A 57 4.63 4.70 -2.35
C GLY A 57 5.15 5.96 -3.04
N THR A 58 6.39 6.37 -2.75
CA THR A 58 7.00 7.56 -3.34
C THR A 58 7.16 7.44 -4.86
N LEU A 59 7.34 6.22 -5.37
CA LEU A 59 7.45 5.99 -6.81
C LEU A 59 6.13 6.29 -7.52
N ALA A 60 5.00 5.88 -6.93
CA ALA A 60 3.69 6.19 -7.49
C ALA A 60 3.41 7.70 -7.54
N LEU A 61 3.79 8.44 -6.49
CA LEU A 61 3.64 9.90 -6.44
C LEU A 61 4.48 10.62 -7.50
N ALA A 62 5.67 10.10 -7.80
CA ALA A 62 6.59 10.74 -8.73
C ALA A 62 6.27 10.40 -10.20
N GLU A 63 5.93 9.14 -10.48
CA GLU A 63 5.93 8.63 -11.84
C GLU A 63 4.55 8.47 -12.47
N SER A 64 3.47 8.45 -11.67
CA SER A 64 2.13 8.18 -12.19
C SER A 64 1.39 9.48 -12.48
N GLU A 65 0.78 9.60 -13.66
CA GLU A 65 0.01 10.80 -14.06
C GLU A 65 -1.21 11.00 -13.15
N PHE A 66 -1.76 9.89 -12.63
CA PHE A 66 -2.83 9.88 -11.63
C PHE A 66 -2.32 9.46 -10.24
N GLY A 67 -1.02 9.63 -9.99
CA GLY A 67 -0.28 9.24 -8.78
C GLY A 67 -0.66 10.04 -7.54
N GLY A 68 -1.91 9.90 -7.12
CA GLY A 68 -2.44 10.42 -5.88
C GLY A 68 -3.48 9.45 -5.37
N SER A 69 -3.99 9.68 -4.15
CA SER A 69 -5.19 8.99 -3.70
C SER A 69 -6.35 9.39 -4.63
N LEU A 70 -6.53 8.67 -5.73
CA LEU A 70 -7.71 8.77 -6.59
C LEU A 70 -8.93 8.53 -5.68
N MET A 71 -9.59 9.63 -5.30
CA MET A 71 -10.90 9.59 -4.65
C MET A 71 -11.93 9.16 -5.69
N VAL A 72 -11.85 7.91 -6.16
CA VAL A 72 -12.85 7.31 -7.03
C VAL A 72 -13.70 6.38 -6.19
N ASP A 73 -14.99 6.72 -6.14
CA ASP A 73 -16.00 6.25 -5.19
C ASP A 73 -16.25 4.72 -5.18
N SER A 74 -15.68 3.97 -6.14
CA SER A 74 -15.94 2.52 -6.29
C SER A 74 -14.72 1.60 -6.28
N LYS A 75 -13.47 2.12 -6.24
CA LYS A 75 -12.24 1.29 -6.27
C LYS A 75 -11.51 1.16 -4.93
N ALA A 76 -12.13 1.64 -3.85
CA ALA A 76 -11.56 1.68 -2.50
C ALA A 76 -11.23 0.31 -1.87
N HIS A 77 -11.58 -0.83 -2.48
CA HIS A 77 -11.28 -2.16 -1.93
C HIS A 77 -9.95 -2.77 -2.40
N GLU A 78 -9.59 -2.63 -3.67
CA GLU A 78 -8.42 -3.32 -4.22
C GLU A 78 -7.12 -2.60 -3.84
N ASP A 79 -7.09 -1.27 -3.96
CA ASP A 79 -5.92 -0.50 -3.56
C ASP A 79 -5.65 -0.60 -2.06
N THR A 80 -6.70 -0.67 -1.24
CA THR A 80 -6.59 -0.97 0.20
C THR A 80 -5.97 -2.35 0.42
N LYS A 81 -6.39 -3.36 -0.35
CA LYS A 81 -5.79 -4.70 -0.29
C LYS A 81 -4.31 -4.66 -0.70
N ILE A 82 -3.96 -3.95 -1.77
CA ILE A 82 -2.56 -3.79 -2.21
C ILE A 82 -1.74 -3.10 -1.12
N ARG A 83 -2.25 -2.03 -0.50
CA ARG A 83 -1.60 -1.36 0.65
C ARG A 83 -1.31 -2.31 1.81
N VAL A 84 -2.29 -3.15 2.16
CA VAL A 84 -2.11 -4.18 3.21
C VAL A 84 -1.05 -5.20 2.80
N LEU A 85 -1.07 -5.67 1.54
CA LEU A 85 -0.10 -6.64 1.04
C LEU A 85 1.33 -6.06 1.01
N LEU A 86 1.49 -4.80 0.62
CA LEU A 86 2.77 -4.09 0.67
C LEU A 86 3.29 -3.96 2.10
N ALA A 87 2.42 -3.66 3.07
CA ALA A 87 2.79 -3.65 4.49
C ALA A 87 3.29 -5.02 4.96
N LEU A 88 2.61 -6.10 4.57
CA LEU A 88 3.02 -7.47 4.90
C LEU A 88 4.32 -7.88 4.20
N HIS A 89 4.57 -7.39 2.98
CA HIS A 89 5.79 -7.69 2.22
C HIS A 89 7.05 -7.15 2.90
N HIS A 90 6.94 -6.06 3.66
CA HIS A 90 8.06 -5.54 4.46
C HIS A 90 8.41 -6.41 5.68
N LEU A 91 7.53 -7.34 6.08
CA LEU A 91 7.73 -8.17 7.25
C LEU A 91 8.30 -9.54 6.85
N PRO A 92 9.14 -10.15 7.70
CA PRO A 92 9.61 -11.50 7.46
C PRO A 92 8.50 -12.52 7.72
N GLY A 93 8.30 -13.42 6.76
CA GLY A 93 7.38 -14.55 6.88
C GLY A 93 6.29 -14.57 5.81
N THR A 94 5.44 -15.57 5.91
CA THR A 94 4.41 -15.87 4.90
C THR A 94 3.01 -16.06 5.49
N THR A 95 2.88 -15.98 6.82
CA THR A 95 1.60 -16.21 7.52
C THR A 95 1.44 -15.21 8.65
N TYR A 96 0.36 -14.43 8.55
CA TYR A 96 0.06 -13.30 9.42
C TYR A 96 -1.37 -13.37 9.95
N GLN A 97 -1.55 -13.02 11.21
CA GLN A 97 -2.83 -12.62 11.77
C GLN A 97 -2.91 -11.10 11.66
N ILE A 98 -3.81 -10.59 10.84
CA ILE A 98 -3.92 -9.15 10.60
C ILE A 98 -5.05 -8.55 11.44
N VAL A 99 -4.77 -7.40 12.03
CA VAL A 99 -5.76 -6.54 12.68
C VAL A 99 -5.86 -5.26 11.85
N VAL A 100 -7.03 -5.01 11.27
CA VAL A 100 -7.30 -3.84 10.42
C VAL A 100 -8.47 -3.04 10.99
N GLY A 101 -8.50 -1.75 10.70
CA GLY A 101 -9.59 -0.85 11.08
C GLY A 101 -10.34 -0.30 9.88
N GLN A 102 -11.62 0.04 10.07
CA GLN A 102 -12.44 0.77 9.11
C GLN A 102 -13.22 1.86 9.85
N PRO A 103 -13.44 3.05 9.26
CA PRO A 103 -14.29 4.05 9.90
C PRO A 103 -15.67 3.46 10.24
N ILE A 104 -16.15 3.72 11.46
CA ILE A 104 -17.40 3.13 12.00
C ILE A 104 -18.58 3.31 11.03
N LYS A 105 -18.70 4.47 10.37
CA LYS A 105 -19.75 4.75 9.38
C LYS A 105 -19.78 3.78 8.20
N LYS A 106 -18.66 3.13 7.89
CA LYS A 106 -18.53 2.14 6.82
C LYS A 106 -18.47 0.71 7.35
N HIS A 107 -18.58 0.49 8.66
CA HIS A 107 -18.58 -0.85 9.23
C HIS A 107 -19.96 -1.49 8.99
N ILE A 108 -20.04 -2.39 8.02
CA ILE A 108 -21.21 -3.24 7.80
C ILE A 108 -20.94 -4.54 8.58
N PRO A 109 -21.77 -4.89 9.59
CA PRO A 109 -21.62 -6.11 10.38
C PRO A 109 -21.61 -7.39 9.56
#